data_AF-A0A943VPQ1-F1
#
_entry.id   AF-A0A943VPQ1-F1
#
_cell.length_a   1.000
_cell.length_b   1.000
_cell.length_c   1.000
_cell.angle_alpha   90.00
_cell.angle_beta   90.00
_cell.angle_gamma   90.00
#
_symmetry.space_group_name_H-M   'P 1'
#
loop_
_entity.id
_entity.type
_entity.pdbx_description
1 polymer ?
#
loop_
_entity_poly.entity_id
_entity_poly.type
_entity_poly.pdbx_seq_one_letter_code
_entity_poly.pdbx_strand_id
1 'polypeptide(L)'
;MKLRFIAATLAVMAMSTTSIMAEGLQGRPETPLAIVDSQKDSASILPEQYKSYATTMNTVVKDYKNGYTFTIPWRVADGVKLDMDVRSESEHIQGYSFNLAGPTQDDSYTVSFTKRNNTPQDGVAQKEWNTTWYGVPIKGMSDEEYLSIWRQHSNVFENNDIVGGFFNKKGATSARWDKTTPKSYAEMTSTEPVQSVFEVEFIMDKDPTHRYNLVSTYAPIQGEFMEQGLMEHTIPSFELLNKSGSNAIKGVKQFISGTSDISVAEGIKFAYPKGFTRLNEKGKIAFAKHNVRLDVESFTIPVQAVSTGMPTMMGKQMLGDYYLKQLVEVNKATITRYETHIIDGNVMFYLAGHMKNPNTADTSAAAPVSFAATIILGNEGNVAVARMIGPAGTSLSTPELIDVLDGFKLTTTLNTNQSSQVL
;
A
#
# COMPACT_ATOMS: atom_id res chain seq x y z
N MET A 1 -5.72 31.22 -14.10
CA MET A 1 -5.09 30.66 -15.32
C MET A 1 -4.97 29.15 -15.09
N LYS A 2 -5.45 28.35 -16.05
CA LYS A 2 -5.98 26.98 -15.88
C LYS A 2 -4.91 25.94 -15.49
N LEU A 3 -5.04 25.31 -14.31
CA LEU A 3 -4.43 24.02 -13.99
C LEU A 3 -5.51 22.94 -14.19
N ARG A 4 -5.36 22.10 -15.22
CA ARG A 4 -6.27 20.96 -15.47
C ARG A 4 -5.61 19.69 -14.93
N PHE A 5 -6.36 19.03 -14.06
CA PHE A 5 -6.11 17.76 -13.41
C PHE A 5 -5.90 16.61 -14.41
N ILE A 6 -4.89 15.77 -14.19
CA ILE A 6 -4.76 14.41 -14.75
C ILE A 6 -4.50 13.48 -13.56
N ALA A 7 -5.57 13.12 -12.85
CA ALA A 7 -5.55 12.12 -11.79
C ALA A 7 -6.98 11.57 -11.65
N ALA A 8 -7.48 10.90 -12.69
CA ALA A 8 -8.74 10.15 -12.65
C ALA A 8 -8.98 9.20 -13.85
N THR A 9 -8.02 9.01 -14.78
CA THR A 9 -8.30 8.27 -16.03
C THR A 9 -7.33 7.12 -16.30
N LEU A 10 -7.08 6.26 -15.31
CA LEU A 10 -6.40 4.98 -15.57
C LEU A 10 -7.16 3.73 -15.08
N ALA A 11 -8.21 3.87 -14.25
CA ALA A 11 -8.96 2.71 -13.72
C ALA A 11 -10.31 2.45 -14.41
N VAL A 12 -10.70 3.22 -15.44
CA VAL A 12 -12.02 3.10 -16.10
C VAL A 12 -11.93 2.82 -17.62
N MET A 13 -10.74 2.75 -18.21
CA MET A 13 -10.59 2.49 -19.66
C MET A 13 -10.27 1.04 -20.04
N ALA A 14 -10.28 0.09 -19.09
CA ALA A 14 -10.11 -1.33 -19.39
C ALA A 14 -11.41 -2.07 -19.75
N MET A 15 -12.57 -1.41 -19.75
CA MET A 15 -13.85 -2.02 -20.14
C MET A 15 -14.70 -1.10 -21.04
N SER A 16 -14.26 -0.90 -22.28
CA SER A 16 -15.17 -0.68 -23.41
C SER A 16 -14.40 -0.78 -24.72
N THR A 17 -14.67 -1.83 -25.48
CA THR A 17 -14.36 -1.94 -26.89
C THR A 17 -14.97 -0.77 -27.67
N THR A 18 -14.16 0.15 -28.16
CA THR A 18 -14.23 0.71 -29.52
C THR A 18 -13.02 1.62 -29.72
N SER A 19 -12.26 1.29 -30.76
CA SER A 19 -11.35 2.18 -31.46
C SER A 19 -11.96 3.57 -31.66
N ILE A 20 -11.39 4.57 -30.99
CA ILE A 20 -11.40 5.94 -31.50
C ILE A 20 -9.94 6.39 -31.51
N MET A 21 -9.49 6.58 -32.74
CA MET A 21 -8.22 7.12 -33.19
C MET A 21 -7.58 8.11 -32.19
N ALA A 22 -6.28 7.90 -32.00
CA ALA A 22 -5.36 8.93 -31.58
C ALA A 22 -5.56 10.20 -32.42
N GLU A 23 -6.02 11.27 -31.81
CA GLU A 23 -5.78 12.64 -32.25
C GLU A 23 -6.00 13.56 -31.04
N GLY A 24 -4.91 13.95 -30.38
CA GLY A 24 -4.97 14.99 -29.34
C GLY A 24 -4.11 14.82 -28.09
N LEU A 25 -3.08 13.96 -28.08
CA LEU A 25 -2.01 14.02 -27.08
C LEU A 25 -0.66 13.73 -27.75
N GLN A 26 -0.20 14.68 -28.59
CA GLN A 26 1.22 14.75 -28.93
C GLN A 26 1.97 15.28 -27.72
N GLY A 27 2.57 14.35 -26.98
CA GLY A 27 3.42 14.63 -25.84
C GLY A 27 3.73 13.31 -25.18
N ARG A 28 5.00 12.91 -25.24
CA ARG A 28 5.58 11.82 -24.45
C ARG A 28 5.01 11.89 -23.03
N PRO A 29 4.44 10.82 -22.45
CA PRO A 29 4.22 10.82 -21.02
C PRO A 29 5.61 10.80 -20.38
N GLU A 30 6.15 11.98 -20.11
CA GLU A 30 7.35 12.12 -19.30
C GLU A 30 7.05 11.45 -17.96
N THR A 31 7.96 10.57 -17.49
CA THR A 31 7.95 10.09 -16.11
C THR A 31 7.70 11.32 -15.23
N PRO A 32 6.63 11.37 -14.42
CA PRO A 32 6.32 12.55 -13.63
C PRO A 32 7.58 12.95 -12.87
N LEU A 33 8.03 14.21 -13.00
CA LEU A 33 9.26 14.72 -12.36
C LEU A 33 9.35 14.30 -10.87
N ALA A 34 8.19 14.22 -10.19
CA ALA A 34 8.05 13.75 -8.83
C ALA A 34 8.59 12.32 -8.55
N ILE A 35 8.50 11.37 -9.50
CA ILE A 35 9.02 10.00 -9.32
C ILE A 35 10.56 10.00 -9.38
N VAL A 36 11.14 10.69 -10.37
CA VAL A 36 12.60 10.81 -10.53
C VAL A 36 13.21 11.53 -9.33
N ASP A 37 12.57 12.61 -8.87
CA ASP A 37 13.01 13.38 -7.70
C ASP A 37 12.89 12.55 -6.41
N SER A 38 11.82 11.76 -6.24
CA SER A 38 11.64 10.91 -5.03
C SER A 38 12.75 9.86 -4.86
N GLN A 39 13.21 9.22 -5.95
CA GLN A 39 14.30 8.25 -5.89
C GLN A 39 15.66 8.90 -5.67
N LYS A 40 15.92 10.01 -6.37
CA LYS A 40 17.18 10.77 -6.24
C LYS A 40 17.37 11.31 -4.83
N ASP A 41 16.29 11.79 -4.22
CA ASP A 41 16.32 12.32 -2.86
C ASP A 41 16.46 11.22 -1.81
N SER A 42 15.73 10.10 -1.96
CA SER A 42 15.83 8.96 -1.02
C SER A 42 17.25 8.36 -1.00
N ALA A 43 17.83 8.09 -2.17
CA ALA A 43 19.18 7.54 -2.29
C ALA A 43 20.28 8.51 -1.78
N SER A 44 20.00 9.82 -1.74
CA SER A 44 20.90 10.83 -1.21
C SER A 44 20.83 10.96 0.32
N ILE A 45 19.67 10.67 0.92
CA ILE A 45 19.45 10.80 2.37
C ILE A 45 19.83 9.51 3.09
N LEU A 46 19.45 8.35 2.55
CA LEU A 46 19.66 7.06 3.19
C LEU A 46 21.16 6.77 3.41
N PRO A 47 21.55 6.27 4.60
CA PRO A 47 22.91 5.77 4.83
C PRO A 47 23.28 4.66 3.82
N GLU A 48 24.57 4.54 3.50
CA GLU A 48 25.08 3.64 2.45
C GLU A 48 24.54 2.21 2.56
N GLN A 49 24.55 1.65 3.77
CA GLN A 49 24.10 0.28 4.03
C GLN A 49 22.58 0.08 3.91
N TYR A 50 21.81 1.15 3.72
CA TYR A 50 20.34 1.15 3.63
C TYR A 50 19.83 1.73 2.31
N LYS A 51 20.70 1.99 1.33
CA LYS A 51 20.32 2.56 0.02
C LYS A 51 19.36 1.68 -0.78
N SER A 52 19.35 0.36 -0.55
CA SER A 52 18.40 -0.55 -1.21
C SER A 52 16.95 -0.16 -0.94
N TYR A 53 16.64 0.43 0.23
CA TYR A 53 15.29 0.90 0.56
C TYR A 53 14.79 2.08 -0.29
N ALA A 54 15.62 2.64 -1.18
CA ALA A 54 15.16 3.57 -2.20
C ALA A 54 14.26 2.88 -3.26
N THR A 55 14.34 1.55 -3.39
CA THR A 55 13.54 0.76 -4.34
C THR A 55 12.89 -0.46 -3.66
N THR A 56 13.65 -1.24 -2.90
CA THR A 56 13.20 -2.47 -2.23
C THR A 56 12.82 -2.22 -0.77
N MET A 57 11.66 -1.61 -0.57
CA MET A 57 11.07 -1.37 0.76
C MET A 57 9.65 -1.92 0.77
N ASN A 58 9.29 -2.75 1.77
CA ASN A 58 7.92 -3.24 1.87
C ASN A 58 6.96 -2.07 2.12
N THR A 59 5.90 -2.02 1.32
CA THR A 59 4.74 -1.16 1.56
C THR A 59 3.58 -2.02 2.02
N VAL A 60 3.25 -1.95 3.30
CA VAL A 60 2.16 -2.70 3.93
C VAL A 60 0.90 -1.84 3.91
N VAL A 61 -0.17 -2.33 3.30
CA VAL A 61 -1.47 -1.67 3.28
C VAL A 61 -2.42 -2.43 4.20
N LYS A 62 -3.01 -1.75 5.20
CA LYS A 62 -4.12 -2.26 6.01
C LYS A 62 -5.32 -1.33 5.83
N ASP A 63 -6.35 -1.81 5.16
CA ASP A 63 -7.61 -1.09 4.98
C ASP A 63 -8.68 -1.74 5.85
N TYR A 64 -8.81 -1.27 7.08
CA TYR A 64 -9.82 -1.75 8.02
C TYR A 64 -11.24 -1.37 7.56
N LYS A 65 -11.38 -0.26 6.83
CA LYS A 65 -12.67 0.15 6.26
C LYS A 65 -13.16 -0.84 5.21
N ASN A 66 -12.27 -1.26 4.30
CA ASN A 66 -12.61 -2.19 3.21
C ASN A 66 -12.39 -3.68 3.55
N GLY A 67 -11.72 -3.95 4.68
CA GLY A 67 -11.59 -5.27 5.29
C GLY A 67 -10.49 -6.14 4.70
N TYR A 68 -9.37 -5.57 4.27
CA TYR A 68 -8.26 -6.34 3.71
C TYR A 68 -6.88 -5.73 4.01
N THR A 69 -5.86 -6.56 3.86
CA THR A 69 -4.45 -6.15 3.88
C THR A 69 -3.68 -6.83 2.76
N PHE A 70 -2.62 -6.18 2.29
CA PHE A 70 -1.64 -6.74 1.36
C PHE A 70 -0.31 -6.00 1.54
N THR A 71 0.77 -6.58 1.03
CA THR A 71 2.12 -5.98 1.05
C THR A 71 2.68 -5.93 -0.36
N ILE A 72 3.20 -4.79 -0.78
CA ILE A 72 3.98 -4.65 -2.02
C ILE A 72 5.47 -4.66 -1.63
N PRO A 73 6.34 -5.44 -2.29
CA PRO A 73 7.76 -5.55 -1.94
C PRO A 73 8.60 -4.34 -2.42
N TRP A 74 7.96 -3.23 -2.78
CA TRP A 74 8.59 -2.06 -3.36
C TRP A 74 8.13 -0.78 -2.71
N ARG A 75 9.02 0.22 -2.77
CA ARG A 75 8.74 1.58 -2.34
C ARG A 75 7.72 2.21 -3.29
N VAL A 76 6.71 2.86 -2.72
CA VAL A 76 5.69 3.61 -3.46
C VAL A 76 6.15 5.05 -3.65
N ALA A 77 6.33 5.53 -4.88
CA ALA A 77 6.70 6.92 -5.15
C ALA A 77 5.52 7.89 -4.95
N ASP A 78 4.31 7.47 -5.33
CA ASP A 78 3.08 8.24 -5.18
C ASP A 78 1.87 7.29 -5.12
N GLY A 79 0.74 7.75 -4.57
CA GLY A 79 -0.45 6.94 -4.52
C GLY A 79 -1.75 7.68 -4.23
N VAL A 80 -2.84 7.02 -4.60
CA VAL A 80 -4.21 7.49 -4.39
C VAL A 80 -5.04 6.36 -3.81
N LYS A 81 -5.82 6.66 -2.78
CA LYS A 81 -6.93 5.81 -2.32
C LYS A 81 -8.15 6.11 -3.18
N LEU A 82 -8.71 5.07 -3.78
CA LEU A 82 -9.87 5.09 -4.67
C LEU A 82 -11.14 4.72 -3.89
N ASP A 83 -12.23 5.41 -4.17
CA ASP A 83 -13.57 5.15 -3.62
C ASP A 83 -14.64 5.75 -4.55
N MET A 84 -14.87 5.12 -5.70
CA MET A 84 -15.63 5.71 -6.81
C MET A 84 -16.72 4.80 -7.36
N ASP A 85 -17.85 5.40 -7.72
CA ASP A 85 -18.88 4.75 -8.53
C ASP A 85 -18.45 4.71 -10.00
N VAL A 86 -18.61 3.55 -10.63
CA VAL A 86 -18.32 3.34 -12.05
C VAL A 86 -19.60 3.00 -12.79
N ARG A 87 -19.74 3.54 -14.01
CA ARG A 87 -20.92 3.31 -14.86
C ARG A 87 -21.02 1.89 -15.44
N SER A 88 -20.15 0.97 -15.03
CA SER A 88 -20.10 -0.43 -15.49
C SER A 88 -20.80 -1.37 -14.50
N GLU A 89 -20.87 -2.66 -14.85
CA GLU A 89 -21.41 -3.75 -13.99
C GLU A 89 -20.76 -3.84 -12.60
N SER A 90 -19.61 -3.21 -12.40
CA SER A 90 -18.91 -3.21 -11.11
C SER A 90 -19.53 -2.27 -10.07
N GLU A 91 -20.42 -1.35 -10.47
CA GLU A 91 -21.15 -0.32 -9.69
C GLU A 91 -20.27 0.62 -8.85
N HIS A 92 -19.39 0.06 -8.01
CA HIS A 92 -18.54 0.76 -7.06
C HIS A 92 -17.16 0.07 -6.93
N ILE A 93 -16.08 0.87 -6.97
CA ILE A 93 -14.69 0.41 -6.87
C ILE A 93 -14.01 1.17 -5.74
N GLN A 94 -13.37 0.41 -4.84
CA GLN A 94 -12.60 0.94 -3.72
C GLN A 94 -11.22 0.33 -3.70
N GLY A 95 -10.18 1.08 -3.35
CA GLY A 95 -8.84 0.51 -3.36
C GLY A 95 -7.72 1.50 -3.29
N TYR A 96 -6.60 1.10 -3.84
CA TYR A 96 -5.37 1.88 -3.90
C TYR A 96 -4.76 1.76 -5.30
N SER A 97 -4.18 2.85 -5.77
CA SER A 97 -3.35 2.89 -6.98
C SER A 97 -2.05 3.58 -6.64
N PHE A 98 -0.94 2.96 -7.03
CA PHE A 98 0.41 3.40 -6.68
C PHE A 98 1.28 3.51 -7.92
N ASN A 99 2.13 4.53 -7.93
CA ASN A 99 3.34 4.55 -8.72
C ASN A 99 4.48 3.99 -7.86
N LEU A 100 5.30 3.10 -8.41
CA LEU A 100 6.40 2.47 -7.69
C LEU A 100 7.73 3.13 -8.02
N ALA A 101 8.64 3.09 -7.06
CA ALA A 101 10.06 3.30 -7.34
C ALA A 101 10.63 2.03 -7.98
N GLY A 102 10.65 1.99 -9.32
CA GLY A 102 11.15 0.85 -10.07
C GLY A 102 12.68 0.74 -10.11
N PRO A 103 13.20 -0.37 -10.68
CA PRO A 103 14.64 -0.63 -10.81
C PRO A 103 15.35 0.35 -11.77
N THR A 104 14.61 0.95 -12.71
CA THR A 104 15.07 1.97 -13.64
C THR A 104 14.25 3.25 -13.46
N GLN A 105 14.86 4.41 -13.74
CA GLN A 105 14.20 5.72 -13.61
C GLN A 105 13.41 6.13 -14.86
N ASP A 106 13.69 5.50 -16.00
CA ASP A 106 13.09 5.84 -17.28
C ASP A 106 11.77 5.12 -17.56
N ASP A 107 11.49 4.04 -16.82
CA ASP A 107 10.29 3.24 -16.98
C ASP A 107 9.23 3.60 -15.93
N SER A 108 7.97 3.48 -16.32
CA SER A 108 6.83 3.65 -15.42
C SER A 108 6.39 2.31 -14.84
N TYR A 109 6.20 2.27 -13.52
CA TYR A 109 5.76 1.07 -12.80
C TYR A 109 4.55 1.44 -11.97
N THR A 110 3.42 0.79 -12.21
CA THR A 110 2.21 1.00 -11.43
C THR A 110 1.72 -0.30 -10.82
N VAL A 111 1.11 -0.21 -9.65
CA VAL A 111 0.35 -1.29 -9.03
C VAL A 111 -0.91 -0.70 -8.45
N SER A 112 -2.06 -1.28 -8.80
CA SER A 112 -3.33 -1.00 -8.17
C SER A 112 -3.88 -2.26 -7.53
N PHE A 113 -4.57 -2.08 -6.41
CA PHE A 113 -5.30 -3.13 -5.73
C PHE A 113 -6.69 -2.61 -5.40
N THR A 114 -7.71 -3.24 -5.96
CA THR A 114 -9.09 -2.79 -5.84
C THR A 114 -10.02 -3.90 -5.38
N LYS A 115 -11.07 -3.49 -4.69
CA LYS A 115 -12.25 -4.25 -4.31
C LYS A 115 -13.42 -3.68 -5.10
N ARG A 116 -14.18 -4.55 -5.75
CA ARG A 116 -15.37 -4.18 -6.52
C ARG A 116 -16.54 -5.12 -6.23
N ASN A 117 -17.76 -4.66 -6.47
CA ASN A 117 -18.94 -5.51 -6.37
C ASN A 117 -18.84 -6.67 -7.37
N ASN A 118 -19.33 -7.83 -6.95
CA ASN A 118 -19.39 -9.04 -7.76
C ASN A 118 -20.83 -9.52 -7.86
N THR A 119 -21.65 -8.70 -8.52
CA THR A 119 -23.09 -8.92 -8.71
C THR A 119 -23.33 -9.97 -9.80
N PRO A 120 -24.07 -11.06 -9.51
CA PRO A 120 -24.45 -12.04 -10.52
C PRO A 120 -25.39 -11.47 -11.57
N GLN A 121 -25.39 -12.06 -12.76
CA GLN A 121 -26.43 -11.81 -13.76
C GLN A 121 -27.82 -12.24 -13.25
N ASP A 122 -28.87 -11.63 -13.80
CA ASP A 122 -30.26 -11.94 -13.47
C ASP A 122 -30.55 -13.43 -13.60
N GLY A 123 -31.06 -14.04 -12.52
CA GLY A 123 -31.40 -15.46 -12.47
C GLY A 123 -30.22 -16.39 -12.15
N VAL A 124 -28.99 -15.89 -12.04
CA VAL A 124 -27.80 -16.69 -11.68
C VAL A 124 -27.52 -16.58 -10.18
N ALA A 125 -27.35 -17.72 -9.50
CA ALA A 125 -27.00 -17.72 -8.08
C ALA A 125 -25.54 -17.29 -7.87
N GLN A 126 -25.25 -16.54 -6.80
CA GLN A 126 -23.88 -16.10 -6.45
C GLN A 126 -22.85 -17.24 -6.45
N LYS A 127 -23.25 -18.41 -5.93
CA LYS A 127 -22.37 -19.58 -5.87
C LYS A 127 -21.97 -20.07 -7.26
N GLU A 128 -22.91 -20.09 -8.20
CA GLU A 128 -22.66 -20.47 -9.58
C GLU A 128 -21.80 -19.41 -10.28
N TRP A 129 -22.19 -18.13 -10.16
CA TRP A 129 -21.46 -16.99 -10.68
C TRP A 129 -19.98 -17.00 -10.31
N ASN A 130 -19.66 -17.25 -9.04
CA ASN A 130 -18.27 -17.24 -8.54
C ASN A 130 -17.41 -18.40 -9.04
N THR A 131 -18.03 -19.43 -9.63
CA THR A 131 -17.37 -20.66 -10.11
C THR A 131 -17.43 -20.84 -11.62
N THR A 132 -17.81 -19.79 -12.35
CA THR A 132 -17.92 -19.83 -13.81
C THR A 132 -17.11 -18.72 -14.46
N TRP A 133 -16.68 -18.95 -15.69
CA TRP A 133 -16.06 -17.97 -16.58
C TRP A 133 -16.86 -17.95 -17.89
N TYR A 134 -17.51 -16.82 -18.19
CA TYR A 134 -18.51 -16.72 -19.27
C TYR A 134 -19.57 -17.84 -19.22
N GLY A 135 -20.02 -18.22 -18.01
CA GLY A 135 -21.00 -19.29 -17.80
C GLY A 135 -20.43 -20.72 -17.84
N VAL A 136 -19.14 -20.90 -18.13
CA VAL A 136 -18.48 -22.22 -18.16
C VAL A 136 -17.84 -22.51 -16.80
N PRO A 137 -18.06 -23.68 -16.17
CA PRO A 137 -17.43 -24.02 -14.89
C PRO A 137 -15.90 -23.98 -14.95
N ILE A 138 -15.27 -23.28 -14.01
CA ILE A 138 -13.80 -23.13 -13.96
C ILE A 138 -13.07 -24.37 -13.42
N LYS A 139 -13.78 -25.25 -12.72
CA LYS A 139 -13.17 -26.40 -12.05
C LYS A 139 -12.66 -27.41 -13.09
N GLY A 140 -11.35 -27.62 -13.09
CA GLY A 140 -10.69 -28.56 -14.00
C GLY A 140 -10.41 -27.99 -15.40
N MET A 141 -10.65 -26.68 -15.60
CA MET A 141 -10.34 -25.98 -16.84
C MET A 141 -8.82 -25.81 -16.99
N SER A 142 -8.28 -26.10 -18.17
CA SER A 142 -6.88 -25.81 -18.51
C SER A 142 -6.66 -24.33 -18.86
N ASP A 143 -5.42 -23.88 -18.86
CA ASP A 143 -5.07 -22.51 -19.26
C ASP A 143 -5.42 -22.26 -20.74
N GLU A 144 -5.27 -23.25 -21.62
CA GLU A 144 -5.68 -23.16 -23.01
C GLU A 144 -7.20 -23.04 -23.17
N GLU A 145 -7.98 -23.77 -22.38
CA GLU A 145 -9.44 -23.68 -22.38
C GLU A 145 -9.89 -22.29 -21.88
N TYR A 146 -9.26 -21.79 -20.81
CA TYR A 146 -9.49 -20.44 -20.28
C TYR A 146 -9.27 -19.36 -21.35
N LEU A 147 -8.11 -19.39 -22.02
CA LEU A 147 -7.75 -18.44 -23.06
C LEU A 147 -8.63 -18.59 -24.30
N SER A 148 -9.04 -19.81 -24.66
CA SER A 148 -9.96 -20.07 -25.78
C SER A 148 -11.32 -19.44 -25.55
N ILE A 149 -11.90 -19.61 -24.36
CA ILE A 149 -13.18 -18.98 -23.99
C ILE A 149 -13.03 -17.46 -24.04
N TRP A 150 -11.98 -16.89 -23.42
CA TRP A 150 -11.80 -15.44 -23.43
C TRP A 150 -11.66 -14.88 -24.85
N ARG A 151 -10.93 -15.58 -25.73
CA ARG A 151 -10.76 -15.19 -27.14
C ARG A 151 -12.07 -15.14 -27.92
N GLN A 152 -13.07 -15.96 -27.57
CA GLN A 152 -14.39 -15.93 -28.19
C GLN A 152 -15.23 -14.71 -27.77
N HIS A 153 -14.91 -14.11 -26.62
CA HIS A 153 -15.65 -13.01 -26.02
C HIS A 153 -14.91 -11.67 -26.03
N SER A 154 -13.69 -11.61 -26.57
CA SER A 154 -12.88 -10.38 -26.57
C SER A 154 -11.94 -10.28 -27.76
N ASN A 155 -11.86 -9.07 -28.33
CA ASN A 155 -10.94 -8.74 -29.43
C ASN A 155 -9.54 -8.33 -28.96
N VAL A 156 -9.27 -8.34 -27.65
CA VAL A 156 -7.96 -7.93 -27.10
C VAL A 156 -6.78 -8.76 -27.65
N PHE A 157 -7.02 -10.00 -28.07
CA PHE A 157 -6.02 -10.91 -28.65
C PHE A 157 -5.54 -10.50 -30.05
N GLU A 158 -6.25 -9.61 -30.74
CA GLU A 158 -5.87 -9.15 -32.09
C GLU A 158 -4.52 -8.42 -32.03
N ASN A 159 -4.37 -7.51 -31.08
CA ASN A 159 -3.21 -6.61 -30.96
C ASN A 159 -2.25 -6.98 -29.82
N ASN A 160 -2.58 -7.98 -29.01
CA ASN A 160 -1.81 -8.35 -27.84
C ASN A 160 -1.50 -9.84 -27.82
N ASP A 161 -0.32 -10.16 -27.30
CA ASP A 161 0.04 -11.49 -26.84
C ASP A 161 -0.41 -11.63 -25.39
N ILE A 162 -1.28 -12.61 -25.15
CA ILE A 162 -1.93 -12.82 -23.85
C ILE A 162 -1.64 -14.24 -23.38
N VAL A 163 -1.14 -14.32 -22.15
CA VAL A 163 -0.98 -15.57 -21.39
C VAL A 163 -1.72 -15.42 -20.08
N GLY A 164 -2.20 -16.52 -19.50
CA GLY A 164 -2.96 -16.45 -18.27
C GLY A 164 -3.65 -17.76 -17.97
N GLY A 165 -4.27 -17.83 -16.80
CA GLY A 165 -4.85 -19.07 -16.32
C GLY A 165 -5.42 -18.97 -14.92
N PHE A 166 -5.78 -20.11 -14.36
CA PHE A 166 -6.24 -20.22 -12.98
C PHE A 166 -5.08 -20.61 -12.07
N PHE A 167 -5.12 -20.13 -10.83
CA PHE A 167 -4.16 -20.54 -9.81
C PHE A 167 -4.85 -20.77 -8.47
N ASN A 168 -4.18 -21.50 -7.58
CA ASN A 168 -4.72 -21.78 -6.25
C ASN A 168 -4.37 -20.65 -5.28
N LYS A 169 -5.34 -19.82 -4.91
CA LYS A 169 -5.23 -18.88 -3.78
C LYS A 169 -5.98 -19.45 -2.58
N LYS A 170 -5.27 -19.62 -1.46
CA LYS A 170 -5.87 -20.11 -0.21
C LYS A 170 -7.06 -19.25 0.21
N GLY A 171 -8.21 -19.88 0.40
CA GLY A 171 -9.46 -19.24 0.83
C GLY A 171 -10.19 -18.46 -0.28
N ALA A 172 -9.82 -18.65 -1.54
CA ALA A 172 -10.53 -18.14 -2.69
C ALA A 172 -11.40 -19.21 -3.35
N THR A 173 -12.60 -18.81 -3.77
CA THR A 173 -13.50 -19.64 -4.59
C THR A 173 -12.97 -19.76 -6.02
N SER A 174 -12.39 -18.67 -6.51
CA SER A 174 -11.75 -18.58 -7.82
C SER A 174 -10.62 -17.57 -7.77
N ALA A 175 -9.54 -17.86 -8.49
CA ALA A 175 -8.41 -16.98 -8.64
C ALA A 175 -7.77 -17.20 -10.00
N ARG A 176 -7.51 -16.12 -10.72
CA ARG A 176 -6.98 -16.11 -12.07
C ARG A 176 -5.96 -15.01 -12.25
N TRP A 177 -5.13 -15.19 -13.25
CA TRP A 177 -4.14 -14.21 -13.65
C TRP A 177 -4.06 -14.14 -15.16
N ASP A 178 -3.64 -12.99 -15.66
CA ASP A 178 -3.25 -12.84 -17.05
C ASP A 178 -2.17 -11.77 -17.19
N LYS A 179 -1.42 -11.91 -18.27
CA LYS A 179 -0.46 -10.93 -18.75
C LYS A 179 -0.80 -10.60 -20.19
N THR A 180 -0.92 -9.31 -20.44
CA THR A 180 -1.16 -8.74 -21.76
C THR A 180 0.07 -7.94 -22.17
N THR A 181 0.74 -8.36 -23.25
CA THR A 181 1.87 -7.65 -23.86
C THR A 181 1.50 -7.25 -25.29
N PRO A 182 1.58 -5.96 -25.66
CA PRO A 182 1.27 -5.55 -27.03
C PRO A 182 2.24 -6.17 -28.05
N LYS A 183 1.70 -6.70 -29.16
CA LYS A 183 2.50 -7.35 -30.23
C LYS A 183 3.53 -6.42 -30.86
N SER A 184 3.25 -5.11 -30.88
CA SER A 184 4.16 -4.09 -31.39
C SER A 184 5.51 -4.05 -30.65
N TYR A 185 5.58 -4.59 -29.42
CA TYR A 185 6.83 -4.77 -28.70
C TYR A 185 7.69 -5.88 -29.33
N ALA A 186 7.11 -7.07 -29.51
CA ALA A 186 7.81 -8.23 -30.08
C ALA A 186 8.19 -7.98 -31.54
N GLU A 187 7.32 -7.30 -32.29
CA GLU A 187 7.55 -6.93 -33.69
C GLU A 187 8.48 -5.71 -33.84
N MET A 188 8.82 -5.02 -32.75
CA MET A 188 9.61 -3.78 -32.73
C MET A 188 9.05 -2.69 -33.67
N THR A 189 7.73 -2.61 -33.80
CA THR A 189 7.04 -1.70 -34.73
C THR A 189 6.63 -0.37 -34.10
N SER A 190 6.69 -0.25 -32.76
CA SER A 190 6.36 0.98 -32.04
C SER A 190 7.59 1.87 -31.83
N THR A 191 7.44 3.17 -32.07
CA THR A 191 8.40 4.20 -31.64
C THR A 191 8.08 4.77 -30.26
N GLU A 192 6.91 4.45 -29.72
CA GLU A 192 6.45 4.86 -28.38
C GLU A 192 6.75 3.77 -27.34
N PRO A 193 6.97 4.15 -26.05
CA PRO A 193 7.12 3.20 -24.97
C PRO A 193 5.92 2.26 -24.87
N VAL A 194 6.18 0.96 -24.93
CA VAL A 194 5.16 -0.09 -24.78
C VAL A 194 5.16 -0.59 -23.34
N GLN A 195 3.98 -0.88 -22.79
CA GLN A 195 3.81 -1.42 -21.44
C GLN A 195 3.11 -2.78 -21.52
N SER A 196 3.54 -3.72 -20.69
CA SER A 196 2.76 -4.91 -20.37
C SER A 196 1.82 -4.61 -19.21
N VAL A 197 0.70 -5.33 -19.16
CA VAL A 197 -0.25 -5.32 -18.06
C VAL A 197 -0.29 -6.70 -17.46
N PHE A 198 -0.14 -6.79 -16.14
CA PHE A 198 -0.33 -8.01 -15.36
C PHE A 198 -1.53 -7.84 -14.46
N GLU A 199 -2.50 -8.73 -14.60
CA GLU A 199 -3.74 -8.70 -13.84
C GLU A 199 -3.89 -9.98 -13.03
N VAL A 200 -4.35 -9.82 -11.79
CA VAL A 200 -4.79 -10.91 -10.94
C VAL A 200 -6.14 -10.58 -10.38
N GLU A 201 -7.03 -11.56 -10.40
CA GLU A 201 -8.37 -11.43 -9.88
C GLU A 201 -8.70 -12.64 -9.02
N PHE A 202 -9.29 -12.40 -7.86
CA PHE A 202 -9.79 -13.47 -7.01
C PHE A 202 -11.06 -13.08 -6.25
N ILE A 203 -11.90 -14.09 -5.99
CA ILE A 203 -13.11 -14.00 -5.18
C ILE A 203 -12.88 -14.85 -3.93
N MET A 204 -12.97 -14.22 -2.75
CA MET A 204 -12.69 -14.92 -1.49
C MET A 204 -13.93 -15.66 -0.99
N ASP A 205 -13.75 -16.87 -0.44
CA ASP A 205 -14.86 -17.69 0.10
C ASP A 205 -15.63 -16.95 1.20
N LYS A 206 -14.92 -16.15 2.00
CA LYS A 206 -15.47 -15.36 3.11
C LYS A 206 -16.00 -13.98 2.70
N ASP A 207 -15.82 -13.58 1.45
CA ASP A 207 -16.38 -12.34 0.89
C ASP A 207 -16.88 -12.57 -0.56
N PRO A 208 -17.90 -13.44 -0.77
CA PRO A 208 -18.27 -13.93 -2.09
C PRO A 208 -18.96 -12.88 -2.98
N THR A 209 -19.44 -11.78 -2.39
CA THR A 209 -20.12 -10.69 -3.09
C THR A 209 -19.16 -9.63 -3.61
N HIS A 210 -17.86 -9.79 -3.38
CA HIS A 210 -16.84 -8.88 -3.86
C HIS A 210 -15.74 -9.64 -4.60
N ARG A 211 -15.10 -8.90 -5.50
CA ARG A 211 -13.98 -9.36 -6.30
C ARG A 211 -12.81 -8.44 -6.04
N TYR A 212 -11.66 -9.05 -5.82
CA TYR A 212 -10.41 -8.36 -5.57
C TYR A 212 -9.56 -8.44 -6.82
N ASN A 213 -9.01 -7.31 -7.24
CA ASN A 213 -8.25 -7.20 -8.46
C ASN A 213 -6.95 -6.44 -8.21
N LEU A 214 -5.84 -7.06 -8.59
CA LEU A 214 -4.53 -6.45 -8.67
C LEU A 214 -4.22 -6.21 -10.13
N VAL A 215 -3.82 -5.00 -10.49
CA VAL A 215 -3.35 -4.66 -11.84
C VAL A 215 -2.01 -3.96 -11.73
N SER A 216 -1.05 -4.39 -12.51
CA SER A 216 0.26 -3.75 -12.61
C SER A 216 0.61 -3.44 -14.06
N THR A 217 1.18 -2.27 -14.30
CA THR A 217 1.73 -1.90 -15.61
C THR A 217 3.24 -1.68 -15.50
N TYR A 218 3.99 -2.23 -16.45
CA TYR A 218 5.45 -2.14 -16.48
C TYR A 218 6.00 -2.32 -17.89
N ALA A 219 7.23 -1.83 -18.13
CA ALA A 219 7.91 -2.07 -19.39
C ALA A 219 8.14 -3.58 -19.59
N PRO A 220 7.84 -4.18 -20.76
CA PRO A 220 7.91 -5.64 -20.96
C PRO A 220 9.26 -6.27 -20.58
N ILE A 221 10.37 -5.54 -20.73
CA ILE A 221 11.72 -5.97 -20.34
C ILE A 221 11.88 -6.22 -18.83
N GLN A 222 11.00 -5.64 -18.01
CA GLN A 222 10.99 -5.74 -16.55
C GLN A 222 10.02 -6.81 -16.04
N GLY A 223 9.47 -7.64 -16.94
CA GLY A 223 8.44 -8.63 -16.60
C GLY A 223 8.86 -9.58 -15.49
N GLU A 224 10.08 -10.12 -15.54
CA GLU A 224 10.57 -11.04 -14.50
C GLU A 224 10.56 -10.39 -13.11
N PHE A 225 11.10 -9.18 -12.98
CA PHE A 225 11.15 -8.45 -11.71
C PHE A 225 9.75 -8.18 -11.14
N MET A 226 8.84 -7.68 -11.98
CA MET A 226 7.49 -7.30 -11.56
C MET A 226 6.62 -8.52 -11.28
N GLU A 227 6.59 -9.49 -12.19
CA GLU A 227 5.75 -10.68 -12.06
C GLU A 227 6.16 -11.51 -10.85
N GLN A 228 7.47 -11.68 -10.61
CA GLN A 228 7.97 -12.40 -9.44
C GLN A 228 7.58 -11.69 -8.15
N GLY A 229 7.78 -10.37 -8.04
CA GLY A 229 7.41 -9.62 -6.84
C GLY A 229 5.91 -9.68 -6.54
N LEU A 230 5.06 -9.66 -7.58
CA LEU A 230 3.61 -9.77 -7.42
C LEU A 230 3.18 -11.18 -7.01
N MET A 231 3.69 -12.21 -7.68
CA MET A 231 3.30 -13.61 -7.46
C MET A 231 3.87 -14.22 -6.19
N GLU A 232 5.09 -13.85 -5.81
CA GLU A 232 5.77 -14.42 -4.63
C GLU A 232 5.52 -13.63 -3.35
N HIS A 233 5.20 -12.34 -3.45
CA HIS A 233 5.00 -11.49 -2.27
C HIS A 233 3.60 -10.89 -2.19
N THR A 234 3.17 -10.11 -3.19
CA THR A 234 1.94 -9.33 -3.08
C THR A 234 0.69 -10.20 -2.98
N ILE A 235 0.51 -11.14 -3.92
CA ILE A 235 -0.67 -12.01 -3.96
C ILE A 235 -0.71 -12.96 -2.75
N PRO A 236 0.40 -13.61 -2.34
CA PRO A 236 0.42 -14.41 -1.11
C PRO A 236 0.09 -13.61 0.15
N SER A 237 0.59 -12.37 0.26
CA SER A 237 0.36 -11.51 1.42
C SER A 237 -1.06 -10.97 1.56
N PHE A 238 -1.89 -11.06 0.50
CA PHE A 238 -3.29 -10.64 0.61
C PHE A 238 -4.05 -11.49 1.62
N GLU A 239 -4.70 -10.83 2.56
CA GLU A 239 -5.61 -11.43 3.53
C GLU A 239 -6.84 -10.55 3.77
N LEU A 240 -7.98 -11.21 3.98
CA LEU A 240 -9.15 -10.54 4.53
C LEU A 240 -8.88 -10.23 5.99
N LEU A 241 -8.93 -8.94 6.34
CA LEU A 241 -8.99 -8.55 7.73
C LEU A 241 -10.36 -8.99 8.23
N ASN A 242 -10.39 -9.67 9.38
CA ASN A 242 -11.65 -9.90 10.04
C ASN A 242 -12.29 -8.53 10.24
N LYS A 243 -13.40 -8.25 9.53
CA LYS A 243 -14.35 -7.22 9.95
C LYS A 243 -14.74 -7.66 11.34
N SER A 244 -14.09 -7.10 12.35
CA SER A 244 -14.52 -7.22 13.73
C SER A 244 -15.78 -6.37 13.88
N GLY A 245 -16.84 -6.77 13.19
CA GLY A 245 -18.14 -6.72 13.81
C GLY A 245 -18.03 -7.66 15.01
N SER A 246 -18.20 -7.10 16.20
CA SER A 246 -19.14 -7.68 17.15
C SER A 246 -19.26 -9.21 17.11
N ASN A 247 -18.18 -9.94 17.38
CA ASN A 247 -18.35 -11.17 18.11
C ASN A 247 -18.73 -10.73 19.51
N ALA A 248 -20.03 -10.46 19.69
CA ALA A 248 -20.68 -10.72 20.95
C ALA A 248 -20.43 -12.21 21.23
N ILE A 249 -19.29 -12.49 21.85
CA ILE A 249 -19.18 -13.60 22.77
C ILE A 249 -20.42 -13.43 23.66
N LYS A 250 -21.35 -14.39 23.63
CA LYS A 250 -22.45 -14.42 24.59
C LYS A 250 -21.81 -14.37 25.99
N GLY A 251 -21.86 -13.19 26.61
CA GLY A 251 -21.20 -12.90 27.89
C GLY A 251 -20.15 -11.78 27.90
N VAL A 252 -19.77 -11.18 26.76
CA VAL A 252 -18.79 -10.08 26.71
C VAL A 252 -19.35 -8.89 25.91
N LYS A 253 -20.45 -8.30 26.40
CA LYS A 253 -20.90 -6.96 26.01
C LYS A 253 -20.22 -5.93 26.91
N GLN A 254 -18.91 -5.81 26.76
CA GLN A 254 -18.11 -4.66 27.20
C GLN A 254 -16.79 -4.75 26.39
N PHE A 255 -16.01 -3.68 26.32
CA PHE A 255 -14.66 -3.63 25.70
C PHE A 255 -14.51 -3.06 24.28
N ILE A 256 -15.47 -2.26 23.79
CA ILE A 256 -15.15 -1.09 22.93
C ILE A 256 -15.72 0.18 23.57
N SER A 257 -15.48 0.34 24.86
CA SER A 257 -15.75 1.57 25.58
C SER A 257 -14.74 1.67 26.72
N GLY A 258 -13.68 2.44 26.50
CA GLY A 258 -12.66 2.68 27.51
C GLY A 258 -11.43 3.28 26.85
N THR A 259 -11.25 4.59 27.06
CA THR A 259 -10.21 5.52 26.56
C THR A 259 -10.33 5.97 25.10
N SER A 260 -10.75 7.21 24.92
CA SER A 260 -10.72 7.97 23.65
C SER A 260 -9.31 8.00 23.04
N ASP A 261 -9.23 8.18 21.72
CA ASP A 261 -7.97 8.48 21.03
C ASP A 261 -7.24 9.64 21.74
N ILE A 262 -5.92 9.51 21.87
CA ILE A 262 -5.06 10.47 22.55
C ILE A 262 -4.72 11.58 21.55
N SER A 263 -4.98 12.84 21.92
CA SER A 263 -4.51 13.98 21.14
C SER A 263 -3.00 14.12 21.31
N VAL A 264 -2.25 14.03 20.20
CA VAL A 264 -0.79 14.12 20.22
C VAL A 264 -0.34 15.52 19.79
N ALA A 265 -0.84 15.99 18.65
CA ALA A 265 -0.63 17.34 18.13
C ALA A 265 -1.89 17.78 17.38
N GLU A 266 -1.93 19.04 16.94
CA GLU A 266 -2.99 19.49 16.03
C GLU A 266 -2.97 18.64 14.75
N GLY A 267 -4.14 18.12 14.37
CA GLY A 267 -4.27 17.23 13.22
C GLY A 267 -3.92 15.77 13.48
N ILE A 268 -3.32 15.41 14.63
CA ILE A 268 -2.77 14.06 14.89
C ILE A 268 -3.28 13.46 16.20
N LYS A 269 -3.85 12.28 16.08
CA LYS A 269 -4.28 11.44 17.22
C LYS A 269 -3.54 10.12 17.24
N PHE A 270 -3.50 9.49 18.40
CA PHE A 270 -2.95 8.15 18.60
C PHE A 270 -3.96 7.26 19.32
N ALA A 271 -4.24 6.08 18.77
CA ALA A 271 -5.12 5.10 19.37
C ALA A 271 -4.55 4.64 20.72
N TYR A 272 -5.40 4.53 21.75
CA TYR A 272 -4.92 4.13 23.06
C TYR A 272 -4.29 2.71 23.01
N PRO A 273 -3.06 2.52 23.48
CA PRO A 273 -2.33 1.25 23.32
C PRO A 273 -2.91 0.18 24.27
N LYS A 274 -3.76 -0.70 23.73
CA LYS A 274 -4.44 -1.74 24.54
C LYS A 274 -3.42 -2.64 25.26
N GLY A 275 -3.65 -2.84 26.56
CA GLY A 275 -2.80 -3.68 27.40
C GLY A 275 -1.52 -3.00 27.88
N PHE A 276 -1.30 -1.73 27.54
CA PHE A 276 -0.27 -0.91 28.18
C PHE A 276 -0.86 -0.08 29.32
N THR A 277 -0.06 0.15 30.35
CA THR A 277 -0.39 1.03 31.48
C THR A 277 0.19 2.41 31.25
N ARG A 278 -0.62 3.46 31.42
CA ARG A 278 -0.19 4.86 31.32
C ARG A 278 0.81 5.20 32.42
N LEU A 279 1.95 5.79 32.05
CA LEU A 279 2.92 6.32 33.02
C LEU A 279 2.57 7.76 33.40
N ASN A 280 2.68 8.09 34.69
CA ASN A 280 2.39 9.43 35.20
C ASN A 280 3.64 10.33 35.11
N GLU A 281 4.01 10.71 33.88
CA GLU A 281 5.15 11.58 33.59
C GLU A 281 4.65 12.93 33.06
N LYS A 282 5.03 14.02 33.75
CA LYS A 282 4.58 15.37 33.39
C LYS A 282 5.06 15.75 31.99
N GLY A 283 4.12 16.12 31.12
CA GLY A 283 4.41 16.61 29.76
C GLY A 283 4.81 15.53 28.75
N LYS A 284 4.73 14.24 29.11
CA LYS A 284 5.09 13.12 28.21
C LYS A 284 3.90 12.22 27.94
N ILE A 285 3.83 11.65 26.74
CA ILE A 285 2.87 10.59 26.44
C ILE A 285 3.57 9.24 26.50
N ALA A 286 3.71 8.67 27.71
CA ALA A 286 4.42 7.41 27.92
C ALA A 286 3.52 6.30 28.51
N PHE A 287 3.82 5.05 28.13
CA PHE A 287 3.14 3.84 28.57
C PHE A 287 4.14 2.70 28.80
N ALA A 288 3.74 1.69 29.57
CA ALA A 288 4.54 0.49 29.79
C ALA A 288 3.71 -0.79 29.73
N LYS A 289 4.31 -1.86 29.21
CA LYS A 289 3.78 -3.23 29.24
C LYS A 289 4.95 -4.18 29.45
N HIS A 290 4.95 -4.89 30.58
CA HIS A 290 6.10 -5.71 31.02
C HIS A 290 7.41 -4.89 31.00
N ASN A 291 8.42 -5.33 30.26
CA ASN A 291 9.72 -4.68 30.08
C ASN A 291 9.76 -3.74 28.86
N VAL A 292 8.63 -3.47 28.20
CA VAL A 292 8.55 -2.57 27.05
C VAL A 292 7.95 -1.24 27.47
N ARG A 293 8.66 -0.16 27.12
CA ARG A 293 8.19 1.23 27.23
C ARG A 293 7.75 1.72 25.86
N LEU A 294 6.61 2.38 25.79
CA LEU A 294 6.10 3.08 24.61
C LEU A 294 6.05 4.59 24.91
N ASP A 295 6.78 5.38 24.14
CA ASP A 295 6.71 6.84 24.16
C ASP A 295 6.03 7.33 22.87
N VAL A 296 5.13 8.29 23.01
CA VAL A 296 4.46 8.98 21.90
C VAL A 296 4.80 10.46 22.02
N GLU A 297 5.37 11.02 20.98
CA GLU A 297 5.94 12.37 20.97
C GLU A 297 5.53 13.09 19.68
N SER A 298 5.59 14.42 19.71
CA SER A 298 5.41 15.25 18.52
C SER A 298 6.37 16.42 18.50
N PHE A 299 6.68 16.87 17.29
CA PHE A 299 7.46 18.07 17.03
C PHE A 299 6.97 18.71 15.74
N THR A 300 7.24 20.00 15.56
CA THR A 300 6.87 20.74 14.35
C THR A 300 8.10 20.97 13.50
N ILE A 301 8.00 20.70 12.20
CA ILE A 301 9.03 21.07 11.23
C ILE A 301 8.66 22.42 10.58
N PRO A 302 9.63 23.31 10.30
CA PRO A 302 9.32 24.61 9.70
C PRO A 302 8.53 24.45 8.39
N VAL A 303 7.40 25.17 8.27
CA VAL A 303 6.50 25.11 7.09
C VAL A 303 7.20 25.50 5.79
N GLN A 304 8.35 26.17 5.84
CA GLN A 304 9.17 26.45 4.65
C GLN A 304 9.90 25.22 4.10
N ALA A 305 10.05 24.16 4.89
CA ALA A 305 10.67 22.90 4.51
C ALA A 305 9.66 21.89 3.90
N VAL A 306 8.35 22.16 4.01
CA VAL A 306 7.27 21.32 3.48
C VAL A 306 6.30 22.26 2.79
N SER A 307 6.24 22.27 1.46
CA SER A 307 5.41 23.20 0.68
C SER A 307 4.04 23.42 1.35
N THR A 308 3.69 24.67 1.64
CA THR A 308 2.46 25.09 2.32
C THR A 308 1.24 24.34 1.79
N GLY A 309 0.79 23.28 2.49
CA GLY A 309 -0.23 22.36 2.01
C GLY A 309 -0.16 20.99 2.71
N MET A 310 -1.02 20.05 2.27
CA MET A 310 -0.89 18.64 2.68
C MET A 310 0.41 18.06 2.12
N PRO A 311 1.21 17.37 2.93
CA PRO A 311 2.50 16.84 2.50
C PRO A 311 2.34 15.78 1.41
N THR A 312 3.14 15.88 0.35
CA THR A 312 3.22 14.87 -0.73
C THR A 312 3.79 13.55 -0.20
N MET A 313 3.54 12.43 -0.91
CA MET A 313 4.18 11.14 -0.62
C MET A 313 5.70 11.27 -0.51
N MET A 314 6.32 12.02 -1.42
CA MET A 314 7.75 12.33 -1.40
C MET A 314 8.18 13.05 -0.11
N GLY A 315 7.45 14.08 0.33
CA GLY A 315 7.79 14.77 1.59
C GLY A 315 7.66 13.87 2.82
N LYS A 316 6.65 12.99 2.84
CA LYS A 316 6.46 11.97 3.89
C LYS A 316 7.63 10.98 3.89
N GLN A 317 8.06 10.54 2.72
CA GLN A 317 9.19 9.64 2.53
C GLN A 317 10.52 10.22 2.99
N MET A 318 10.81 11.48 2.62
CA MET A 318 12.00 12.17 3.09
C MET A 318 12.05 12.26 4.62
N LEU A 319 10.90 12.45 5.28
CA LEU A 319 10.83 12.41 6.74
C LEU A 319 11.20 11.03 7.30
N GLY A 320 10.66 9.96 6.72
CA GLY A 320 11.01 8.58 7.11
C GLY A 320 12.50 8.29 6.95
N ASP A 321 13.08 8.66 5.80
CA ASP A 321 14.50 8.43 5.50
C ASP A 321 15.41 9.28 6.39
N TYR A 322 15.02 10.53 6.67
CA TYR A 322 15.76 11.39 7.61
C TYR A 322 15.72 10.83 9.03
N TYR A 323 14.56 10.32 9.46
CA TYR A 323 14.43 9.69 10.77
C TYR A 323 15.30 8.43 10.88
N LEU A 324 15.32 7.59 9.83
CA LEU A 324 16.24 6.46 9.72
C LEU A 324 17.70 6.92 9.87
N LYS A 325 18.10 7.93 9.08
CA LYS A 325 19.45 8.50 9.11
C LYS A 325 19.82 8.98 10.51
N GLN A 326 18.95 9.72 11.19
CA GLN A 326 19.20 10.19 12.55
C GLN A 326 19.40 9.05 13.54
N LEU A 327 18.57 8.00 13.49
CA LEU A 327 18.75 6.82 14.34
C LEU A 327 20.12 6.16 14.11
N VAL A 328 20.56 6.06 12.85
CA VAL A 328 21.85 5.46 12.50
C VAL A 328 23.02 6.35 12.95
N GLU A 329 22.99 7.63 12.61
CA GLU A 329 24.12 8.55 12.82
C GLU A 329 24.25 8.98 14.28
N VAL A 330 23.13 9.28 14.95
CA VAL A 330 23.10 9.79 16.33
C VAL A 330 22.99 8.63 17.32
N ASN A 331 22.00 7.76 17.15
CA ASN A 331 21.73 6.68 18.10
C ASN A 331 22.55 5.41 17.85
N LYS A 332 23.39 5.40 16.79
CA LYS A 332 24.19 4.24 16.36
C LYS A 332 23.32 3.01 16.17
N ALA A 333 22.12 3.22 15.61
CA ALA A 333 21.16 2.17 15.38
C ALA A 333 21.58 1.26 14.22
N THR A 334 21.36 -0.05 14.40
CA THR A 334 21.29 -1.03 13.32
C THR A 334 19.82 -1.28 13.03
N ILE A 335 19.38 -0.90 11.84
CA ILE A 335 18.01 -1.10 11.35
C ILE A 335 17.92 -2.51 10.76
N THR A 336 16.95 -3.29 11.21
CA THR A 336 16.63 -4.63 10.71
C THR A 336 15.34 -4.65 9.90
N ARG A 337 14.51 -3.62 10.02
CA ARG A 337 13.24 -3.49 9.30
C ARG A 337 12.94 -2.02 9.06
N TYR A 338 12.62 -1.68 7.81
CA TYR A 338 12.13 -0.37 7.40
C TYR A 338 11.03 -0.57 6.36
N GLU A 339 9.84 -0.04 6.64
CA GLU A 339 8.64 -0.27 5.84
C GLU A 339 7.77 0.98 5.77
N THR A 340 7.05 1.15 4.67
CA THR A 340 5.93 2.09 4.59
C THR A 340 4.66 1.38 5.00
N HIS A 341 3.93 1.94 5.97
CA HIS A 341 2.62 1.44 6.39
C HIS A 341 1.54 2.41 5.94
N ILE A 342 0.55 1.93 5.20
CA ILE A 342 -0.61 2.70 4.74
C ILE A 342 -1.84 2.15 5.45
N ILE A 343 -2.32 2.87 6.46
CA ILE A 343 -3.41 2.41 7.35
C ILE A 343 -4.63 3.29 7.15
N ASP A 344 -5.67 2.73 6.54
CA ASP A 344 -6.90 3.45 6.13
C ASP A 344 -6.66 4.71 5.28
N GLY A 345 -5.50 4.81 4.64
CA GLY A 345 -5.06 5.98 3.84
C GLY A 345 -4.08 6.91 4.57
N ASN A 346 -3.73 6.65 5.83
CA ASN A 346 -2.66 7.36 6.52
C ASN A 346 -1.32 6.70 6.20
N VAL A 347 -0.37 7.47 5.68
CA VAL A 347 0.98 7.00 5.34
C VAL A 347 1.92 7.21 6.51
N MET A 348 2.58 6.14 6.92
CA MET A 348 3.49 6.06 8.06
C MET A 348 4.76 5.30 7.69
N PHE A 349 5.81 5.49 8.46
CA PHE A 349 7.07 4.75 8.28
C PHE A 349 7.41 4.00 9.55
N TYR A 350 7.51 2.68 9.43
CA TYR A 350 7.84 1.78 10.51
C TYR A 350 9.32 1.38 10.44
N LEU A 351 10.02 1.48 11.56
CA LEU A 351 11.42 1.11 11.70
C LEU A 351 11.59 0.21 12.92
N ALA A 352 12.45 -0.81 12.81
CA ALA A 352 12.85 -1.60 13.97
C ALA A 352 14.30 -2.04 13.88
N GLY A 353 14.89 -2.31 15.04
CA GLY A 353 16.25 -2.81 15.14
C GLY A 353 16.83 -2.69 16.53
N HIS A 354 18.13 -2.43 16.59
CA HIS A 354 18.88 -2.29 17.83
C HIS A 354 19.61 -0.95 17.85
N MET A 355 19.73 -0.33 19.02
CA MET A 355 20.46 0.93 19.20
C MET A 355 21.12 1.00 20.57
N LYS A 356 22.02 1.96 20.77
CA LYS A 356 22.50 2.26 22.13
C LYS A 356 21.32 2.73 22.99
N ASN A 357 21.28 2.30 24.25
CA ASN A 357 20.24 2.76 25.18
C ASN A 357 20.24 4.30 25.24
N PRO A 358 19.17 4.98 24.79
CA PRO A 358 19.14 6.44 24.71
C PRO A 358 19.18 7.09 26.09
N ASN A 359 18.76 6.37 27.14
CA ASN A 359 18.76 6.89 28.51
C ASN A 359 20.15 6.87 29.17
N THR A 360 21.11 6.15 28.57
CA THR A 360 22.50 6.04 29.10
C THR A 360 23.54 6.29 28.01
N ALA A 361 23.14 6.87 26.87
CA ALA A 361 23.93 6.91 25.64
C ALA A 361 25.27 7.66 25.78
N ASP A 362 25.36 8.61 26.71
CA ASP A 362 26.57 9.39 26.99
C ASP A 362 27.63 8.62 27.80
N THR A 363 27.33 7.38 28.19
CA THR A 363 28.28 6.51 28.90
C THR A 363 28.85 5.45 27.97
N SER A 364 30.14 5.16 28.09
CA SER A 364 30.81 4.07 27.35
C SER A 364 30.26 2.68 27.67
N ALA A 365 29.39 2.56 28.69
CA ALA A 365 28.75 1.34 29.15
C ALA A 365 27.28 1.18 28.71
N ALA A 366 26.78 2.02 27.79
CA ALA A 366 25.39 1.95 27.33
C ALA A 366 25.09 0.59 26.68
N ALA A 367 24.36 -0.27 27.39
CA ALA A 367 23.91 -1.54 26.86
C ALA A 367 23.01 -1.33 25.62
N PRO A 368 23.05 -2.22 24.62
CA PRO A 368 22.14 -2.15 23.50
C PRO A 368 20.70 -2.41 23.95
N VAL A 369 19.75 -1.81 23.25
CA VAL A 369 18.30 -2.02 23.42
C VAL A 369 17.69 -2.43 22.09
N SER A 370 16.60 -3.19 22.14
CA SER A 370 15.71 -3.34 20.99
C SER A 370 14.80 -2.12 20.91
N PHE A 371 14.58 -1.62 19.70
CA PHE A 371 13.61 -0.55 19.46
C PHE A 371 12.71 -0.86 18.26
N ALA A 372 11.52 -0.29 18.27
CA ALA A 372 10.65 -0.17 17.11
C ALA A 372 9.97 1.19 17.16
N ALA A 373 9.75 1.83 16.03
CA ALA A 373 9.16 3.15 15.94
C ALA A 373 8.30 3.31 14.69
N THR A 374 7.25 4.10 14.81
CA THR A 374 6.45 4.58 13.69
C THR A 374 6.44 6.10 13.69
N ILE A 375 6.68 6.71 12.53
CA ILE A 375 6.64 8.16 12.33
C ILE A 375 5.59 8.54 11.28
N ILE A 376 4.87 9.63 11.54
CA ILE A 376 3.85 10.18 10.64
C ILE A 376 4.01 11.70 10.49
N LEU A 377 3.79 12.20 9.28
CA LEU A 377 3.68 13.63 9.00
C LEU A 377 2.20 14.00 8.85
N GLY A 378 1.70 14.80 9.77
CA GLY A 378 0.37 15.40 9.70
C GLY A 378 0.34 16.66 8.87
N ASN A 379 -0.85 17.23 8.75
CA ASN A 379 -1.04 18.50 8.07
C ASN A 379 -0.39 19.65 8.85
N GLU A 380 0.00 20.70 8.14
CA GLU A 380 0.62 21.92 8.72
C GLU A 380 2.03 21.72 9.30
N GLY A 381 2.69 20.59 8.98
CA GLY A 381 4.08 20.34 9.38
C GLY A 381 4.23 19.76 10.79
N ASN A 382 3.15 19.29 11.40
CA ASN A 382 3.22 18.53 12.65
C ASN A 382 3.69 17.10 12.37
N VAL A 383 4.70 16.65 13.09
CA VAL A 383 5.21 15.28 13.04
C VAL A 383 4.90 14.60 14.36
N ALA A 384 4.52 13.33 14.31
CA ALA A 384 4.40 12.50 15.50
C ALA A 384 5.20 11.21 15.35
N VAL A 385 5.74 10.74 16.48
CA VAL A 385 6.55 9.52 16.57
C VAL A 385 6.04 8.69 17.73
N ALA A 386 5.77 7.42 17.49
CA ALA A 386 5.55 6.42 18.53
C ALA A 386 6.77 5.51 18.55
N ARG A 387 7.38 5.30 19.72
CA ARG A 387 8.61 4.52 19.87
C ARG A 387 8.47 3.55 21.03
N MET A 388 8.69 2.28 20.75
CA MET A 388 8.87 1.24 21.74
C MET A 388 10.35 0.95 21.99
N ILE A 389 10.71 0.79 23.25
CA ILE A 389 12.05 0.39 23.70
C ILE A 389 11.89 -0.78 24.68
N GLY A 390 12.69 -1.82 24.47
CA GLY A 390 12.79 -2.96 25.38
C GLY A 390 14.24 -3.43 25.55
N PRO A 391 14.51 -4.31 26.52
CA PRO A 391 15.83 -4.94 26.68
C PRO A 391 16.31 -5.61 25.39
N ALA A 392 17.62 -5.73 25.23
CA ALA A 392 18.21 -6.47 24.11
C ALA A 392 17.59 -7.87 23.97
N GLY A 393 17.30 -8.27 22.73
CA GLY A 393 16.64 -9.55 22.42
C GLY A 393 15.12 -9.52 22.52
N THR A 394 14.50 -8.43 22.99
CA THR A 394 13.05 -8.27 22.91
C THR A 394 12.62 -8.14 21.45
N SER A 395 11.67 -8.98 21.01
CA SER A 395 11.06 -8.86 19.68
C SER A 395 9.97 -7.79 19.71
N LEU A 396 10.24 -6.64 19.09
CA LEU A 396 9.31 -5.52 18.95
C LEU A 396 8.61 -5.48 17.58
N SER A 397 8.87 -6.48 16.73
CA SER A 397 8.33 -6.61 15.38
C SER A 397 7.21 -7.65 15.27
N THR A 398 6.64 -8.07 16.40
CA THR A 398 5.42 -8.91 16.41
C THR A 398 4.23 -8.11 15.87
N PRO A 399 3.29 -8.73 15.13
CA PRO A 399 2.11 -8.04 14.58
C PRO A 399 1.35 -7.19 15.60
N GLU A 400 1.18 -7.70 16.83
CA GLU A 400 0.47 -7.03 17.92
C GLU A 400 1.12 -5.70 18.36
N LEU A 401 2.46 -5.65 18.39
CA LEU A 401 3.20 -4.45 18.76
C LEU A 401 3.31 -3.46 17.59
N ILE A 402 3.36 -3.99 16.36
CA ILE A 402 3.29 -3.17 15.15
C ILE A 402 1.92 -2.47 15.08
N ASP A 403 0.82 -3.19 15.31
CA ASP A 403 -0.53 -2.60 15.32
C ASP A 403 -0.68 -1.50 16.40
N VAL A 404 0.02 -1.63 17.53
CA VAL A 404 0.06 -0.56 18.53
C VAL A 404 0.85 0.66 18.02
N LEU A 405 2.01 0.45 17.38
CA LEU A 405 2.82 1.53 16.82
C LEU A 405 2.15 2.23 15.63
N ASP A 406 1.37 1.50 14.84
CA ASP A 406 0.54 1.99 13.72
C ASP A 406 -0.69 2.79 14.19
N GLY A 407 -0.85 3.03 15.50
CA GLY A 407 -2.02 3.66 16.09
C GLY A 407 -2.27 5.12 15.71
N PHE A 408 -1.43 5.75 14.88
CA PHE A 408 -1.63 7.14 14.47
C PHE A 408 -2.82 7.31 13.52
N LYS A 409 -3.52 8.45 13.68
CA LYS A 409 -4.63 8.87 12.83
C LYS A 409 -4.52 10.36 12.54
N LEU A 410 -4.68 10.73 11.27
CA LEU A 410 -4.84 12.13 10.88
C LEU A 410 -6.31 12.54 10.95
N THR A 411 -6.61 13.72 11.49
CA THR A 411 -7.98 14.25 11.59
C THR A 411 -8.41 15.06 10.37
N THR A 412 -7.49 15.33 9.45
CA THR A 412 -7.72 16.06 8.20
C THR A 412 -7.09 15.28 7.04
N THR A 413 -7.86 15.01 5.98
CA THR A 413 -7.42 14.28 4.77
C THR A 413 -7.83 15.05 3.52
N LEU A 414 -6.99 15.03 2.46
CA LEU A 414 -7.29 15.73 1.20
C LEU A 414 -8.14 14.81 0.34
N ASN A 415 -9.41 15.16 0.18
CA ASN A 415 -10.28 14.48 -0.77
C ASN A 415 -10.32 15.31 -2.06
N THR A 416 -9.90 14.72 -3.17
CA THR A 416 -10.09 15.31 -4.50
C THR A 416 -11.45 14.84 -5.03
N ASN A 417 -12.29 15.80 -5.44
CA ASN A 417 -13.55 15.60 -6.16
C ASN A 417 -14.39 14.35 -5.78
N GLN A 418 -14.89 14.32 -4.54
CA GLN A 418 -15.96 13.43 -4.05
C GLN A 418 -15.73 11.90 -4.07
N SER A 419 -14.52 11.39 -4.31
CA SER A 419 -14.31 9.92 -4.33
C SER A 419 -12.86 9.43 -4.17
N SER A 420 -11.86 10.30 -4.00
CA SER A 420 -10.46 9.82 -3.90
C SER A 420 -9.62 10.67 -2.94
N GLN A 421 -8.68 10.01 -2.26
CA GLN A 421 -7.76 10.64 -1.31
C GLN A 421 -6.32 10.48 -1.81
N VAL A 422 -5.59 11.60 -1.93
CA VAL A 422 -4.14 11.59 -2.20
C VAL A 422 -3.40 11.16 -0.93
N LEU A 423 -2.41 10.29 -1.09
CA LEU A 423 -1.75 9.60 0.02
C LEU A 423 -0.59 10.33 0.67
#